data_AF-A0A2I1GU03-F1
#
_entry.id   AF-A0A2I1GU03-F1
#
_cell.length_a   1.000
_cell.length_b   1.000
_cell.length_c   1.000
_cell.angle_alpha   90.00
_cell.angle_beta   90.00
_cell.angle_gamma   90.00
#
_symmetry.space_group_name_H-M   'P 1'
#
loop_
_entity.id
_entity.type
_entity.pdbx_description
1 polymer ?
#
loop_
_entity_poly.entity_id
_entity_poly.type
_entity_poly.pdbx_seq_one_letter_code
_entity_poly.pdbx_strand_id
1 'polypeptide(L)'
;MYIPFQIPLPNDIPSSMSLGTGTIYYNVNAKIKRKSNFWKCQGSKKMIKCNCNISRYSLMPMTDPIKWVEWDDQKAWKRGLGYDVFMYYSTFGPENPIIVKFAIKFYKHDLIIKEVFVGLKEYHVFRASENVKLISEYVEERRVSGDQFPNILDAHNEW
;
A
#
# COMPACT_ATOMS: atom_id res chain seq x y z
N MET A 1 37.58 -5.50 26.20
CA MET A 1 38.03 -4.88 24.93
C MET A 1 36.81 -4.76 24.02
N TYR A 2 36.52 -3.55 23.55
CA TYR A 2 35.43 -3.24 22.62
C TYR A 2 36.05 -2.78 21.31
N ILE A 3 35.57 -3.32 20.17
CA ILE A 3 36.08 -2.95 18.84
C ILE A 3 34.94 -2.27 18.08
N PRO A 4 34.89 -0.92 18.07
CA PRO A 4 33.89 -0.20 17.30
C PRO A 4 34.15 -0.37 15.80
N PHE A 5 33.08 -0.48 15.02
CA PHE A 5 33.14 -0.40 13.56
C PHE A 5 31.87 0.30 13.06
N GLN A 6 31.97 0.91 11.88
CA GLN A 6 30.85 1.55 11.20
C GLN A 6 30.92 1.17 9.73
N ILE A 7 29.78 0.77 9.17
CA ILE A 7 29.66 0.45 7.75
C ILE A 7 28.46 1.25 7.24
N PRO A 8 28.67 2.21 6.32
CA PRO A 8 27.56 2.91 5.69
C PRO A 8 26.81 1.94 4.76
N LEU A 9 25.48 1.95 4.85
CA LEU A 9 24.63 1.23 3.91
C LEU A 9 24.26 2.14 2.72
N PRO A 10 23.97 1.57 1.54
CA PRO A 10 23.44 2.34 0.43
C PRO A 10 22.12 3.04 0.79
N ASN A 11 21.89 4.22 0.22
CA ASN A 11 20.69 5.00 0.50
C ASN A 11 19.43 4.45 -0.19
N ASP A 12 19.60 3.60 -1.19
CA ASP A 12 18.56 3.06 -2.07
C ASP A 12 18.09 1.65 -1.68
N ILE A 13 18.53 1.12 -0.52
CA ILE A 13 18.00 -0.18 -0.05
C ILE A 13 16.52 -0.05 0.37
N PRO A 14 15.68 -1.04 0.02
CA PRO A 14 14.26 -1.03 0.35
C PRO A 14 13.99 -1.23 1.84
N SER A 15 12.75 -0.96 2.25
CA SER A 15 12.27 -1.33 3.59
C SER A 15 12.26 -2.85 3.76
N SER A 16 12.49 -3.31 4.99
CA SER A 16 12.19 -4.67 5.40
C SER A 16 10.68 -4.91 5.31
N MET A 17 10.27 -5.98 4.65
CA MET A 17 8.87 -6.30 4.44
C MET A 17 8.69 -7.79 4.23
N SER A 18 7.55 -8.33 4.65
CA SER A 18 7.16 -9.70 4.35
C SER A 18 5.85 -9.69 3.58
N LEU A 19 5.91 -10.16 2.34
CA LEU A 19 4.77 -10.39 1.49
C LEU A 19 4.56 -11.90 1.42
N GLY A 20 3.33 -12.40 1.31
CA GLY A 20 3.05 -13.84 1.45
C GLY A 20 3.95 -14.77 0.63
N THR A 21 4.48 -14.32 -0.51
CA THR A 21 5.42 -15.05 -1.38
C THR A 21 6.89 -14.63 -1.32
N GLY A 22 7.27 -13.63 -0.51
CA GLY A 22 8.67 -13.20 -0.40
C GLY A 22 8.92 -12.21 0.73
N THR A 23 10.11 -12.29 1.33
CA THR A 23 10.51 -11.44 2.47
C THR A 23 11.82 -10.72 2.17
N ILE A 24 11.85 -9.42 2.42
CA ILE A 24 13.06 -8.58 2.45
C ILE A 24 13.45 -8.40 3.92
N TYR A 25 14.64 -8.86 4.29
CA TYR A 25 15.18 -8.73 5.64
C TYR A 25 16.70 -8.48 5.58
N TYR A 26 17.24 -7.84 6.62
CA TYR A 26 18.66 -7.51 6.70
C TYR A 26 19.27 -8.10 7.96
N ASN A 27 20.47 -8.68 7.83
CA ASN A 27 21.20 -9.28 8.95
C ASN A 27 22.63 -8.79 8.98
N VAL A 28 23.08 -8.36 10.16
CA VAL A 28 24.51 -8.15 10.46
C VAL A 28 25.10 -9.47 10.91
N ASN A 29 26.10 -9.95 10.16
CA ASN A 29 26.74 -11.24 10.42
C ASN A 29 28.21 -11.04 10.79
N ALA A 30 28.58 -11.34 12.04
CA ALA A 30 29.96 -11.37 12.48
C ALA A 30 30.51 -12.80 12.41
N LYS A 31 31.57 -13.00 11.60
CA LYS A 31 32.28 -14.29 11.47
C LYS A 31 33.57 -14.25 12.28
N ILE A 32 33.64 -15.05 13.33
CA ILE A 32 34.80 -15.15 14.22
C ILE A 32 35.54 -16.44 13.90
N LYS A 33 36.81 -16.32 13.50
CA LYS A 33 37.74 -17.46 13.41
C LYS A 33 38.28 -17.77 14.80
N ARG A 34 38.29 -19.06 15.17
CA ARG A 34 38.82 -19.53 16.46
C ARG A 34 39.46 -20.91 16.29
N LYS A 35 40.34 -21.29 17.20
CA LYS A 35 40.87 -22.66 17.23
C LYS A 35 39.72 -23.63 17.48
N SER A 36 39.65 -24.71 16.70
CA SER A 36 38.69 -25.79 16.97
C SER A 36 39.08 -26.49 18.27
N ASN A 37 38.08 -26.98 18.99
CA ASN A 37 38.29 -27.82 20.16
C ASN A 37 37.35 -29.02 20.08
N PHE A 38 37.92 -30.18 19.76
CA PHE A 38 37.18 -31.43 19.58
C PHE A 38 36.45 -31.86 20.86
N TRP A 39 37.11 -31.74 22.02
CA TRP A 39 36.54 -32.09 23.32
C TRP A 39 35.35 -31.21 23.73
N LYS A 40 35.26 -29.98 23.21
CA LYS A 40 34.12 -29.07 23.44
C LYS A 40 33.15 -29.02 22.26
N CYS A 41 33.27 -29.93 21.30
CA CYS A 41 32.53 -29.93 20.02
C CYS A 41 32.51 -28.55 19.34
N GLN A 42 33.60 -27.79 19.51
CA GLN A 42 33.67 -26.39 19.14
C GLN A 42 34.34 -26.25 17.78
N GLY A 43 33.56 -25.90 16.76
CA GLY A 43 34.07 -25.64 15.41
C GLY A 43 35.03 -24.45 15.32
N SER A 44 35.82 -24.41 14.25
CA SER A 44 36.83 -23.37 13.96
C SER A 44 36.25 -22.01 13.57
N LYS A 45 34.92 -21.93 13.39
CA LYS A 45 34.19 -20.71 13.04
C LYS A 45 33.00 -20.56 14.00
N LYS A 46 32.76 -19.31 14.45
CA LYS A 46 31.51 -18.90 15.11
C LYS A 46 30.89 -17.81 14.28
N MET A 47 29.58 -17.90 14.03
CA MET A 47 28.82 -16.87 13.33
C MET A 47 27.80 -16.30 14.32
N ILE A 48 27.82 -14.98 14.49
CA ILE A 48 26.81 -14.24 15.25
C ILE A 48 25.96 -13.51 14.22
N LYS A 49 24.64 -13.71 14.26
CA LYS A 49 23.69 -13.04 13.38
C LYS A 49 22.84 -12.11 14.23
N CYS A 50 22.66 -10.88 13.77
CA CYS A 50 21.75 -9.92 14.36
C CYS A 50 20.80 -9.45 13.26
N ASN A 51 19.50 -9.60 13.47
CA ASN A 51 18.50 -9.13 12.52
C ASN A 51 18.32 -7.62 12.68
N CYS A 52 18.14 -6.92 11.56
CA CYS A 52 17.96 -5.48 11.51
C CYS A 52 16.74 -5.16 10.65
N ASN A 53 15.75 -4.50 11.24
CA ASN A 53 14.61 -3.98 10.49
C ASN A 53 14.94 -2.59 9.97
N ILE A 54 14.74 -2.40 8.68
CA ILE A 54 14.96 -1.13 8.00
C ILE A 54 13.61 -0.60 7.54
N SER A 55 13.26 0.61 7.95
CA SER A 55 12.05 1.31 7.49
C SER A 55 12.48 2.55 6.71
N ARG A 56 11.96 2.69 5.50
CA ARG A 56 12.13 3.88 4.66
C ARG A 56 10.85 4.70 4.69
N TYR A 57 11.03 6.01 4.80
CA TYR A 57 9.95 7.00 4.72
C TYR A 57 10.30 7.99 3.62
N SER A 58 9.31 8.34 2.82
CA SER A 58 9.37 9.48 1.92
C SER A 58 8.63 10.66 2.53
N LEU A 59 9.07 11.87 2.24
CA LEU A 59 8.25 13.05 2.50
C LEU A 59 6.95 12.93 1.70
N MET A 60 5.86 13.48 2.23
CA MET A 60 4.61 13.56 1.49
C MET A 60 4.86 14.36 0.20
N PRO A 61 4.53 13.83 -0.98
CA PRO A 61 4.63 14.60 -2.20
C PRO A 61 3.64 15.77 -2.17
N MET A 62 3.89 16.77 -3.03
CA MET A 62 2.95 17.87 -3.22
C MET A 62 1.57 17.35 -3.64
N THR A 63 0.53 18.13 -3.35
CA THR A 63 -0.84 17.85 -3.80
C THR A 63 -0.87 17.59 -5.30
N ASP A 64 -1.31 16.40 -5.67
CA ASP A 64 -1.51 15.96 -7.04
C ASP A 64 -2.91 15.35 -7.13
N PRO A 65 -3.93 16.18 -7.41
CA PRO A 65 -5.31 15.77 -7.31
C PRO A 65 -5.68 14.80 -8.43
N ILE A 66 -6.33 13.70 -8.05
CA ILE A 66 -6.93 12.76 -9.00
C ILE A 66 -8.37 13.20 -9.22
N LYS A 67 -8.74 13.40 -10.49
CA LYS A 67 -10.11 13.73 -10.89
C LYS A 67 -10.59 12.82 -12.02
N TRP A 68 -11.68 12.11 -11.79
CA TRP A 68 -12.38 11.33 -12.81
C TRP A 68 -13.79 11.89 -12.97
N VAL A 69 -14.04 12.51 -14.12
CA VAL A 69 -15.31 13.16 -14.42
C VAL A 69 -15.89 12.64 -15.72
N GLU A 70 -17.12 12.14 -15.63
CA GLU A 70 -18.01 11.83 -16.76
C GLU A 70 -19.38 12.45 -16.48
N TRP A 71 -19.47 13.79 -16.46
CA TRP A 71 -20.75 14.48 -16.24
C TRP A 71 -21.59 14.52 -17.51
N ASP A 72 -21.06 15.07 -18.60
CA ASP A 72 -21.85 15.45 -19.78
C ASP A 72 -21.29 14.86 -21.09
N ASP A 73 -20.59 13.73 -21.00
CA ASP A 73 -20.11 13.05 -22.21
C ASP A 73 -21.19 12.14 -22.82
N GLN A 74 -21.06 11.81 -24.10
CA GLN A 74 -22.04 10.96 -24.79
C GLN A 74 -22.19 9.58 -24.11
N LYS A 75 -21.18 9.14 -23.35
CA LYS A 75 -21.22 7.87 -22.61
C LYS A 75 -22.11 7.97 -21.38
N ALA A 76 -22.05 9.05 -20.61
CA ALA A 76 -22.87 9.31 -19.44
C ALA A 76 -24.35 9.36 -19.82
N TRP A 77 -24.68 10.06 -20.91
CA TRP A 77 -26.04 10.11 -21.46
C TRP A 77 -26.54 8.74 -21.92
N LYS A 78 -25.72 7.97 -22.65
CA LYS A 78 -26.07 6.60 -23.08
C LYS A 78 -26.28 5.65 -21.89
N ARG A 79 -25.40 5.72 -20.88
CA ARG A 79 -25.49 4.94 -19.64
C ARG A 79 -26.67 5.38 -18.78
N GLY A 80 -27.07 6.65 -18.87
CA GLY A 80 -28.08 7.27 -18.00
C GLY A 80 -27.53 7.75 -16.66
N LEU A 81 -26.20 7.77 -16.51
CA LEU A 81 -25.51 7.99 -15.24
C LEU A 81 -24.20 8.75 -15.50
N GLY A 82 -24.04 9.90 -14.84
CA GLY A 82 -22.77 10.63 -14.76
C GLY A 82 -22.18 10.57 -13.36
N TYR A 83 -20.87 10.77 -13.25
CA TYR A 83 -20.17 10.77 -11.96
C TYR A 83 -18.98 11.75 -11.92
N ASP A 84 -18.64 12.15 -10.69
CA ASP A 84 -17.41 12.88 -10.35
C ASP A 84 -16.74 12.16 -9.19
N VAL A 85 -15.50 11.77 -9.37
CA VAL A 85 -14.65 11.23 -8.32
C VAL A 85 -13.45 12.12 -8.18
N PHE A 86 -13.19 12.57 -6.96
CA PHE A 86 -12.11 13.48 -6.66
C PHE A 86 -11.33 13.05 -5.42
N MET A 87 -10.00 13.11 -5.52
CA MET A 87 -9.07 12.92 -4.41
C MET A 87 -8.03 14.04 -4.46
N TYR A 88 -7.66 14.60 -3.30
CA TYR A 88 -6.67 15.69 -3.22
C TYR A 88 -5.23 15.22 -3.47
N TYR A 89 -4.96 13.94 -3.20
CA TYR A 89 -3.63 13.35 -3.25
C TYR A 89 -3.66 12.04 -4.01
N SER A 90 -2.62 11.78 -4.80
CA SER A 90 -2.38 10.52 -5.49
C SER A 90 -1.48 9.57 -4.69
N THR A 91 -0.78 10.07 -3.66
CA THR A 91 0.14 9.32 -2.82
C THR A 91 -0.11 9.63 -1.35
N PHE A 92 -0.13 8.60 -0.52
CA PHE A 92 -0.42 8.70 0.91
C PHE A 92 0.69 8.01 1.71
N GLY A 93 1.11 8.64 2.81
CA GLY A 93 1.97 7.99 3.80
C GLY A 93 1.13 7.20 4.82
N PRO A 94 1.78 6.37 5.66
CA PRO A 94 1.13 5.75 6.81
C PRO A 94 0.38 6.81 7.64
N GLU A 95 -0.77 6.42 8.21
CA GLU A 95 -1.61 7.26 9.09
C GLU A 95 -2.30 8.47 8.44
N ASN A 96 -2.06 8.74 7.14
CA ASN A 96 -2.78 9.80 6.44
C ASN A 96 -4.16 9.31 5.98
N PRO A 97 -5.25 10.07 6.22
CA PRO A 97 -6.57 9.67 5.78
C PRO A 97 -6.68 9.75 4.25
N ILE A 98 -7.25 8.69 3.66
CA ILE A 98 -7.61 8.66 2.24
C ILE A 98 -9.05 9.15 2.12
N ILE A 99 -9.23 10.39 1.65
CA ILE A 99 -10.55 10.99 1.47
C ILE A 99 -10.91 10.94 -0.02
N VAL A 100 -11.92 10.13 -0.35
CA VAL A 100 -12.50 10.05 -1.70
C VAL A 100 -13.80 10.82 -1.71
N LYS A 101 -13.87 11.89 -2.49
CA LYS A 101 -15.11 12.63 -2.76
C LYS A 101 -15.77 12.05 -3.99
N PHE A 102 -17.07 11.82 -3.91
CA PHE A 102 -17.82 11.13 -4.95
C PHE A 102 -19.20 11.74 -5.12
N ALA A 103 -19.59 12.02 -6.36
CA ALA A 103 -20.91 12.50 -6.72
C ALA A 103 -21.46 11.70 -7.92
N ILE A 104 -22.77 11.45 -7.90
CA ILE A 104 -23.50 10.75 -8.97
C ILE A 104 -24.64 11.65 -9.46
N LYS A 105 -24.92 11.63 -10.76
CA LYS A 105 -26.14 12.19 -11.34
C LYS A 105 -26.83 11.23 -12.28
N PHE A 106 -28.14 11.13 -12.10
CA PHE A 106 -29.02 10.32 -12.89
C PHE A 106 -29.59 11.14 -14.05
N TYR A 107 -29.46 10.59 -15.26
CA TYR A 107 -30.12 11.09 -16.47
C TYR A 107 -31.36 10.27 -16.82
N LYS A 108 -31.48 9.05 -16.29
CA LYS A 108 -32.67 8.20 -16.40
C LYS A 108 -33.31 8.02 -15.03
N HIS A 109 -34.64 8.03 -14.99
CA HIS A 109 -35.42 7.97 -13.75
C HIS A 109 -35.66 6.55 -13.24
N ASP A 110 -35.34 5.52 -14.01
CA ASP A 110 -35.48 4.10 -13.67
C ASP A 110 -34.24 3.52 -12.96
N LEU A 111 -33.18 4.32 -12.81
CA LEU A 111 -31.95 3.90 -12.15
C LEU A 111 -32.03 4.09 -10.63
N ILE A 112 -31.63 3.06 -9.90
CA ILE A 112 -31.57 3.05 -8.44
C ILE A 112 -30.15 2.63 -8.04
N ILE A 113 -29.53 3.36 -7.11
CA ILE A 113 -28.27 2.93 -6.49
C ILE A 113 -28.59 1.74 -5.61
N LYS A 114 -27.93 0.60 -5.85
CA LYS A 114 -28.01 -0.55 -4.96
C LYS A 114 -26.92 -0.51 -3.89
N GLU A 115 -25.70 -0.17 -4.28
CA GLU A 115 -24.52 -0.14 -3.43
C GLU A 115 -23.48 0.78 -4.07
N VAL A 116 -22.71 1.49 -3.26
CA VAL A 116 -21.45 2.14 -3.65
C VAL A 116 -20.37 1.60 -2.74
N PHE A 117 -19.23 1.21 -3.32
CA PHE A 117 -18.09 0.75 -2.56
C PHE A 117 -16.82 1.49 -2.96
N VAL A 118 -15.94 1.68 -1.97
CA VAL A 118 -14.58 2.18 -2.14
C VAL A 118 -13.66 1.13 -1.53
N GLY A 119 -12.69 0.63 -2.29
CA GLY A 119 -11.76 -0.39 -1.85
C GLY A 119 -10.31 0.03 -2.03
N LEU A 120 -9.47 -0.33 -1.07
CA LEU A 120 -8.02 -0.28 -1.20
C LEU A 120 -7.54 -1.64 -1.66
N LYS A 121 -7.07 -1.70 -2.91
CA LYS A 121 -6.57 -2.93 -3.51
C LYS A 121 -5.06 -2.85 -3.66
N GLU A 122 -4.37 -3.82 -3.09
CA GLU A 122 -2.93 -3.94 -3.15
C GLU A 122 -2.54 -4.94 -4.24
N TYR A 123 -1.46 -4.65 -4.96
CA TYR A 123 -0.93 -5.47 -6.05
C TYR A 123 0.55 -5.75 -5.81
N HIS A 124 0.93 -7.02 -5.78
CA HIS A 124 2.32 -7.46 -5.66
C HIS A 124 2.76 -8.20 -6.90
N VAL A 125 3.82 -7.71 -7.53
CA VAL A 125 4.47 -8.37 -8.68
C VAL A 125 5.80 -8.96 -8.22
N PHE A 126 5.90 -10.29 -8.26
CA PHE A 126 7.14 -11.02 -8.02
C PHE A 126 7.74 -11.41 -9.36
N ARG A 127 8.99 -11.03 -9.61
CA ARG A 127 9.70 -11.34 -10.85
C ARG A 127 11.04 -12.01 -10.55
N ALA A 128 11.28 -13.18 -11.13
CA ALA A 128 12.55 -13.88 -11.08
C ALA A 128 12.88 -14.44 -12.47
N SER A 129 13.85 -13.84 -13.16
CA SER A 129 14.16 -14.13 -14.56
C SER A 129 12.90 -14.02 -15.44
N GLU A 130 12.50 -15.10 -16.11
CA GLU A 130 11.30 -15.16 -16.96
C GLU A 130 9.99 -15.38 -16.18
N ASN A 131 10.07 -15.77 -14.91
CA ASN A 131 8.88 -16.06 -14.11
C ASN A 131 8.30 -14.79 -13.49
N VAL A 132 7.01 -14.55 -13.71
CA VAL A 132 6.25 -13.45 -13.12
C VAL A 132 5.05 -14.01 -12.39
N LYS A 133 4.89 -13.65 -11.11
CA LYS A 133 3.70 -13.94 -10.31
C LYS A 133 3.07 -12.63 -9.85
N LEU A 134 1.80 -12.44 -10.19
CA LEU A 134 0.99 -11.32 -9.70
C LEU A 134 0.05 -11.83 -8.61
N ILE A 135 0.04 -11.14 -7.48
CA ILE A 135 -0.95 -11.33 -6.41
C ILE A 135 -1.67 -10.00 -6.24
N SER A 136 -2.98 -10.03 -6.04
CA SER A 136 -3.73 -8.84 -5.71
C SER A 136 -4.85 -9.16 -4.76
N GLU A 137 -5.05 -8.31 -3.76
CA GLU A 137 -6.11 -8.47 -2.77
C GLU A 137 -6.67 -7.12 -2.33
N TYR A 138 -7.92 -7.11 -1.90
CA TYR A 138 -8.50 -5.95 -1.22
C TYR A 138 -8.04 -6.00 0.24
N VAL A 139 -7.32 -4.95 0.66
CA VAL A 139 -6.80 -4.81 2.02
C VAL A 139 -7.85 -4.17 2.93
N GLU A 140 -8.67 -3.28 2.38
CA GLU A 140 -9.78 -2.62 3.07
C GLU A 140 -10.90 -2.32 2.07
N GLU A 141 -12.15 -2.46 2.50
CA GLU A 141 -13.32 -2.07 1.72
C GLU A 141 -14.33 -1.30 2.59
N ARG A 142 -14.94 -0.27 2.02
CA ARG A 142 -16.05 0.47 2.60
C ARG A 142 -17.22 0.46 1.64
N ARG A 143 -18.39 0.08 2.14
CA ARG A 143 -19.61 -0.09 1.36
C ARG A 143 -20.72 0.74 1.96
N VAL A 144 -21.49 1.40 1.11
CA VAL A 144 -22.68 2.15 1.46
C VAL A 144 -23.83 1.59 0.65
N SER A 145 -24.87 1.13 1.33
CA SER A 145 -26.04 0.59 0.67
C SER A 145 -26.91 1.71 0.10
N GLY A 146 -27.58 1.44 -1.02
CA GLY A 146 -28.40 2.40 -1.76
C GLY A 146 -29.48 3.09 -0.94
N ASP A 147 -30.10 2.34 -0.03
CA ASP A 147 -31.12 2.77 0.91
C ASP A 147 -30.60 3.75 1.98
N GLN A 148 -29.28 3.83 2.17
CA GLN A 148 -28.66 4.75 3.15
C GLN A 148 -28.35 6.13 2.57
N PHE A 149 -28.35 6.29 1.24
CA PHE A 149 -28.01 7.55 0.58
C PHE A 149 -28.88 8.76 0.97
N PRO A 150 -30.21 8.63 1.11
CA PRO A 150 -31.04 9.76 1.55
C PRO A 150 -30.60 10.33 2.90
N ASN A 151 -30.21 9.46 3.84
CA ASN A 151 -29.80 9.85 5.20
C ASN A 151 -28.39 10.45 5.26
N ILE A 152 -27.51 10.12 4.29
CA ILE A 152 -26.13 10.64 4.24
C ILE A 152 -26.08 12.04 3.63
N LEU A 153 -26.98 12.34 2.69
CA LEU A 153 -27.12 13.67 2.09
C LEU A 153 -27.68 14.69 3.10
N ASP A 154 -28.67 14.29 3.92
CA ASP A 154 -29.29 15.19 4.90
C ASP A 154 -28.37 15.58 6.08
N ALA A 155 -27.35 14.77 6.42
CA ALA A 155 -26.47 15.04 7.55
C ALA A 155 -25.35 16.08 7.25
N HIS A 156 -25.09 16.40 5.98
CA HIS A 156 -23.97 17.23 5.56
C HIS A 156 -24.31 18.31 4.51
N ASN A 157 -25.59 18.53 4.21
CA ASN A 157 -26.02 19.61 3.31
C ASN A 157 -26.05 20.98 4.02
N GLU A 158 -24.88 21.52 4.34
CA GLU A 158 -24.63 22.95 4.22
C GLU A 158 -23.82 23.16 2.93
N TRP A 159 -24.52 23.42 1.81
CA TRP A 159 -23.91 23.90 0.57
C TRP A 159 -24.16 25.40 0.43
#